data_AF-A0A061AZ88-F1
#
_entry.id   AF-A0A061AZ88-F1
#
_cell.length_a   1.000
_cell.length_b   1.000
_cell.length_c   1.000
_cell.angle_alpha   90.00
_cell.angle_beta   90.00
_cell.angle_gamma   90.00
#
_symmetry.space_group_name_H-M   'P 1'
#
loop_
_entity.id
_entity.type
_entity.pdbx_description
1 polymer ?
#
loop_
_entity_poly.entity_id
_entity_poly.type
_entity_poly.pdbx_seq_one_letter_code
_entity_poly.pdbx_strand_id
1 'polypeptide(L)'
;MPRVVSSVVDAVKSGARSLATAVNLPLKKNLDLRVKAKGFEVATRHSIKLNKLMHDSIDTGLPHFRVGGRKQYFPTARVILLRPNAKHTPYQAKFIVPKSFNRMDLRDYLYHVYGLRAFNITTQLLHAPYTRDGNAVARYRTGQIKKMTIDMTEPFVWPEEPKNKNKWNVQFFKDLKTYSEERQQVGSNKFKPGTAFNGALGPYKHKAEPFIPKKLKRELLNKKVKVKSQTDRSDDVELIEKHLGL
;
A
#
# COMPACT_ATOMS: atom_id res chain seq x y z
N MET A 1 -44.65 19.39 60.19
CA MET A 1 -46.14 19.34 60.30
C MET A 1 -46.68 20.72 59.96
N PRO A 2 -47.94 20.91 59.50
CA PRO A 2 -49.01 19.94 59.13
C PRO A 2 -48.90 19.58 57.61
N ARG A 3 -49.90 19.27 56.76
CA ARG A 3 -51.03 18.27 56.71
C ARG A 3 -51.27 17.87 55.21
N VAL A 4 -51.68 16.65 54.79
CA VAL A 4 -53.06 16.03 54.73
C VAL A 4 -54.02 16.78 53.77
N VAL A 5 -54.76 16.17 52.81
CA VAL A 5 -54.88 14.75 52.33
C VAL A 5 -55.66 14.64 50.99
N SER A 6 -55.37 13.59 50.19
CA SER A 6 -56.21 12.93 49.13
C SER A 6 -56.97 13.81 48.10
N SER A 7 -57.82 13.34 47.17
CA SER A 7 -58.14 12.00 46.61
C SER A 7 -58.81 12.18 45.23
N VAL A 8 -58.40 11.41 44.21
CA VAL A 8 -59.26 11.03 43.07
C VAL A 8 -59.03 9.54 42.79
N VAL A 9 -60.06 8.84 42.34
CA VAL A 9 -60.16 7.37 42.28
C VAL A 9 -60.61 6.96 40.86
N ASP A 10 -60.24 5.73 40.46
CA ASP A 10 -60.67 5.01 39.25
C ASP A 10 -60.25 5.58 37.86
N ALA A 11 -60.10 4.77 36.81
CA ALA A 11 -59.79 3.33 36.74
C ALA A 11 -59.32 2.94 35.33
N VAL A 12 -58.27 2.13 35.21
CA VAL A 12 -57.95 1.38 33.98
C VAL A 12 -57.56 -0.06 34.36
N LYS A 13 -58.31 -1.04 33.82
CA LYS A 13 -58.08 -2.48 34.03
C LYS A 13 -57.03 -3.04 33.06
N SER A 14 -56.52 -4.22 33.42
CA SER A 14 -55.67 -5.13 32.63
C SER A 14 -54.21 -4.71 32.46
N GLY A 15 -53.29 -5.70 32.37
CA GLY A 15 -51.87 -5.45 32.05
C GLY A 15 -50.81 -5.87 33.08
N ALA A 16 -51.13 -6.68 34.11
CA ALA A 16 -50.07 -7.43 34.80
C ALA A 16 -49.41 -8.40 33.79
N ARG A 17 -48.10 -8.71 33.85
CA ARG A 17 -47.29 -9.07 35.04
C ARG A 17 -45.84 -8.57 34.97
N SER A 18 -45.14 -8.78 36.09
CA SER A 18 -43.81 -8.28 36.44
C SER A 18 -42.62 -8.96 35.74
N LEU A 19 -41.46 -8.34 35.92
CA LEU A 19 -40.13 -8.78 35.48
C LEU A 19 -39.65 -10.09 36.13
N ALA A 20 -38.74 -10.76 35.41
CA ALA A 20 -37.61 -11.57 35.88
C ALA A 20 -37.78 -12.57 37.04
N THR A 21 -37.75 -13.87 36.68
CA THR A 21 -37.08 -14.92 37.46
C THR A 21 -36.15 -15.70 36.53
N ALA A 22 -34.89 -15.86 36.91
CA ALA A 22 -33.91 -16.60 36.10
C ALA A 22 -34.10 -18.11 36.25
N VAL A 23 -34.49 -18.81 35.17
CA VAL A 23 -34.52 -20.27 35.11
C VAL A 23 -33.25 -20.76 34.40
N ASN A 24 -32.37 -21.42 35.16
CA ASN A 24 -31.22 -22.14 34.60
C ASN A 24 -31.71 -23.33 33.75
N LEU A 25 -31.84 -23.11 32.44
CA LEU A 25 -32.06 -24.18 31.47
C LEU A 25 -30.74 -24.92 31.21
N PRO A 26 -30.60 -26.21 31.59
CA PRO A 26 -29.40 -26.97 31.29
C PRO A 26 -29.25 -27.13 29.77
N LEU A 27 -28.07 -26.79 29.25
CA LEU A 27 -27.74 -26.91 27.83
C LEU A 27 -27.93 -28.36 27.36
N LYS A 28 -28.53 -28.52 26.18
CA LYS A 28 -29.12 -29.77 25.67
C LYS A 28 -28.12 -30.93 25.54
N LYS A 29 -27.92 -31.70 26.61
CA LYS A 29 -27.44 -33.10 26.55
C LYS A 29 -28.62 -34.04 26.24
N ASN A 30 -29.18 -33.92 25.03
CA ASN A 30 -30.20 -34.84 24.50
C ASN A 30 -30.24 -34.79 22.97
N LEU A 31 -29.21 -35.36 22.34
CA LEU A 31 -29.17 -35.58 20.89
C LEU A 31 -28.34 -36.85 20.56
N ASP A 32 -28.46 -37.89 21.39
CA ASP A 32 -27.88 -39.22 21.16
C ASP A 32 -28.69 -40.33 21.88
N LEU A 33 -29.99 -40.39 21.60
CA LEU A 33 -30.85 -41.53 21.95
C LEU A 33 -31.67 -41.95 20.72
N ARG A 34 -31.03 -42.65 19.77
CA ARG A 34 -31.70 -43.25 18.62
C ARG A 34 -31.29 -44.71 18.42
N VAL A 35 -32.12 -45.60 18.99
CA VAL A 35 -32.43 -46.97 18.58
C VAL A 35 -31.32 -47.75 17.83
N LYS A 36 -30.81 -48.83 18.45
CA LYS A 36 -30.06 -49.88 17.75
C LYS A 36 -30.95 -50.66 16.77
N ALA A 37 -31.24 -50.08 15.61
CA ALA A 37 -31.82 -50.75 14.46
C ALA A 37 -30.71 -51.21 13.51
N LYS A 38 -30.91 -52.32 12.80
CA LYS A 38 -29.92 -52.85 11.84
C LYS A 38 -29.74 -51.91 10.64
N GLY A 39 -28.51 -51.52 10.36
CA GLY A 39 -28.04 -51.27 8.98
C GLY A 39 -28.47 -50.00 8.26
N PHE A 40 -29.00 -48.97 8.94
CA PHE A 40 -29.27 -47.66 8.31
C PHE A 40 -28.26 -46.60 8.76
N GLU A 41 -27.15 -46.47 8.03
CA GLU A 41 -26.24 -45.32 8.22
C GLU A 41 -26.96 -44.03 7.84
N VAL A 42 -27.14 -43.13 8.82
CA VAL A 42 -27.64 -41.77 8.56
C VAL A 42 -26.57 -41.02 7.79
N ALA A 43 -26.73 -40.90 6.47
CA ALA A 43 -25.78 -40.26 5.57
C ALA A 43 -25.42 -38.84 6.04
N THR A 44 -24.26 -38.71 6.70
CA THR A 44 -23.80 -37.44 7.26
C THR A 44 -23.61 -36.40 6.15
N ARG A 45 -24.11 -35.18 6.38
CA ARG A 45 -23.95 -34.09 5.40
C ARG A 45 -22.47 -33.92 5.05
N HIS A 46 -22.16 -33.82 3.75
CA HIS A 46 -20.78 -33.84 3.26
C HIS A 46 -19.87 -32.80 3.93
N SER A 47 -20.39 -31.62 4.26
CA SER A 47 -19.68 -30.58 5.03
C SER A 47 -19.26 -31.02 6.43
N ILE A 48 -20.09 -31.81 7.14
CA ILE A 48 -19.76 -32.36 8.46
C ILE A 48 -18.61 -33.37 8.33
N LYS A 49 -18.67 -34.24 7.30
CA LYS A 49 -17.61 -35.21 7.01
C LYS A 49 -16.29 -34.52 6.63
N LEU A 50 -16.33 -33.45 5.82
CA LEU A 50 -15.16 -32.64 5.49
C LEU A 50 -14.57 -31.93 6.72
N ASN A 51 -15.41 -31.33 7.59
CA ASN A 51 -14.94 -30.68 8.81
C ASN A 51 -14.31 -31.69 9.76
N LYS A 52 -14.90 -32.87 9.94
CA LYS A 52 -14.29 -33.93 10.76
C LYS A 52 -12.91 -34.33 10.20
N LEU A 53 -12.82 -34.69 8.92
CA LEU A 53 -11.54 -35.05 8.29
C LEU A 53 -10.49 -33.94 8.40
N MET A 54 -10.92 -32.67 8.35
CA MET A 54 -10.05 -31.51 8.51
C MET A 54 -9.49 -31.39 9.93
N HIS A 55 -10.28 -31.70 10.97
CA HIS A 55 -9.82 -31.80 12.36
C HIS A 55 -8.96 -33.05 12.61
N ASP A 56 -9.39 -34.23 12.16
CA ASP A 56 -8.62 -35.48 12.25
C ASP A 56 -7.21 -35.30 11.63
N SER A 57 -7.10 -34.55 10.52
CA SER A 57 -5.83 -34.14 9.88
C SER A 57 -5.02 -33.08 10.65
N ILE A 58 -5.64 -32.27 11.52
CA ILE A 58 -4.93 -31.31 12.38
C ILE A 58 -4.32 -32.03 13.57
N ASP A 59 -5.09 -32.89 14.22
CA ASP A 59 -4.69 -33.59 15.43
C ASP A 59 -3.55 -34.61 15.14
N THR A 60 -3.50 -35.13 13.91
CA THR A 60 -2.40 -35.97 13.40
C THR A 60 -1.24 -35.18 12.77
N GLY A 61 -1.29 -33.85 12.74
CA GLY A 61 -0.28 -32.98 12.14
C GLY A 61 -0.25 -32.96 10.59
N LEU A 62 -0.88 -33.94 9.93
CA LEU A 62 -0.96 -34.12 8.48
C LEU A 62 -1.59 -32.91 7.73
N PRO A 63 -1.57 -32.85 6.39
CA PRO A 63 -2.24 -31.77 5.64
C PRO A 63 -3.75 -31.72 5.92
N HIS A 64 -4.31 -30.55 6.22
CA HIS A 64 -5.76 -30.33 6.47
C HIS A 64 -6.63 -30.37 5.19
N PHE A 65 -6.11 -30.94 4.10
CA PHE A 65 -6.71 -30.96 2.78
C PHE A 65 -6.15 -32.12 1.96
N ARG A 66 -6.90 -32.55 0.93
CA ARG A 66 -6.42 -33.57 -0.01
C ARG A 66 -5.29 -33.02 -0.87
N VAL A 67 -4.07 -33.52 -0.65
CA VAL A 67 -2.88 -33.20 -1.45
C VAL A 67 -3.05 -33.64 -2.91
N GLY A 68 -2.47 -32.89 -3.84
CA GLY A 68 -2.54 -33.17 -5.28
C GLY A 68 -1.61 -34.30 -5.73
N GLY A 69 -2.03 -35.08 -6.73
CA GLY A 69 -1.20 -36.16 -7.31
C GLY A 69 -0.04 -35.70 -8.21
N ARG A 70 -0.05 -34.45 -8.67
CA ARG A 70 1.02 -33.86 -9.51
C ARG A 70 2.06 -33.21 -8.61
N LYS A 71 3.25 -33.83 -8.49
CA LYS A 71 4.34 -33.37 -7.61
C LYS A 71 5.22 -32.34 -8.33
N GLN A 72 5.26 -31.09 -7.83
CA GLN A 72 6.18 -30.06 -8.31
C GLN A 72 7.37 -29.95 -7.34
N TYR A 73 8.49 -30.59 -7.67
CA TYR A 73 9.67 -30.65 -6.80
C TYR A 73 10.40 -29.30 -6.66
N PHE A 74 10.45 -28.50 -7.73
CA PHE A 74 11.12 -27.20 -7.75
C PHE A 74 10.13 -26.10 -8.16
N PRO A 75 9.43 -25.46 -7.21
CA PRO A 75 8.48 -24.39 -7.51
C PRO A 75 9.21 -23.03 -7.70
N THR A 76 9.19 -22.49 -8.91
CA THR A 76 9.70 -21.13 -9.21
C THR A 76 8.74 -20.01 -8.76
N ALA A 77 7.61 -20.37 -8.15
CA ALA A 77 6.58 -19.44 -7.71
C ALA A 77 7.08 -18.59 -6.52
N ARG A 78 6.92 -17.27 -6.59
CA ARG A 78 7.20 -16.35 -5.48
C ARG A 78 5.89 -15.75 -4.98
N VAL A 79 5.69 -15.78 -3.67
CA VAL A 79 4.57 -15.11 -2.98
C VAL A 79 5.10 -13.91 -2.19
N ILE A 80 4.38 -12.79 -2.22
CA ILE A 80 4.78 -11.56 -1.53
C ILE A 80 3.75 -11.23 -0.47
N LEU A 81 4.11 -11.40 0.81
CA LEU A 81 3.27 -10.99 1.94
C LEU A 81 3.06 -9.46 1.89
N LEU A 82 1.81 -9.03 2.04
CA LEU A 82 1.42 -7.62 2.11
C LEU A 82 1.09 -7.21 3.54
N ARG A 83 1.29 -5.93 3.85
CA ARG A 83 0.70 -5.30 5.06
C ARG A 83 -0.83 -5.50 5.04
N PRO A 84 -1.47 -5.78 6.20
CA PRO A 84 -2.92 -5.78 6.30
C PRO A 84 -3.50 -4.41 5.91
N ASN A 85 -4.80 -4.42 5.65
CA ASN A 85 -5.63 -3.24 5.40
C ASN A 85 -6.69 -3.20 6.50
N ALA A 86 -7.27 -2.05 6.81
CA ALA A 86 -8.20 -1.85 7.93
C ALA A 86 -9.40 -2.83 7.98
N LYS A 87 -9.75 -3.44 6.84
CA LYS A 87 -10.81 -4.47 6.74
C LYS A 87 -10.37 -5.93 7.04
N HIS A 88 -9.11 -6.15 7.40
CA HIS A 88 -8.57 -7.48 7.69
C HIS A 88 -8.29 -7.63 9.19
N THR A 89 -8.61 -8.80 9.74
CA THR A 89 -8.30 -9.15 11.14
C THR A 89 -6.83 -9.57 11.28
N PRO A 90 -6.27 -9.64 12.51
CA PRO A 90 -4.94 -10.22 12.74
C PRO A 90 -4.82 -11.68 12.28
N TYR A 91 -5.94 -12.40 12.25
CA TYR A 91 -6.07 -13.76 11.71
C TYR A 91 -6.11 -13.81 10.16
N GLN A 92 -5.83 -12.69 9.47
CA GLN A 92 -5.82 -12.59 8.01
C GLN A 92 -4.50 -12.06 7.45
N ALA A 93 -3.74 -12.95 6.79
CA ALA A 93 -2.63 -12.57 5.93
C ALA A 93 -3.08 -12.40 4.47
N LYS A 94 -2.40 -11.54 3.71
CA LYS A 94 -2.70 -11.28 2.30
C LYS A 94 -1.42 -11.28 1.47
N PHE A 95 -1.45 -11.95 0.32
CA PHE A 95 -0.30 -12.14 -0.55
C PHE A 95 -0.57 -11.61 -1.96
N ILE A 96 0.46 -11.11 -2.64
CA ILE A 96 0.51 -11.15 -4.12
C ILE A 96 1.04 -12.52 -4.51
N VAL A 97 0.41 -13.13 -5.53
CA VAL A 97 0.76 -14.45 -6.06
C VAL A 97 0.81 -14.41 -7.59
N PRO A 98 1.47 -15.39 -8.26
CA PRO A 98 1.47 -15.46 -9.72
C PRO A 98 0.04 -15.52 -10.31
N LYS A 99 -0.17 -14.95 -11.50
CA LYS A 99 -1.51 -14.90 -12.13
C LYS A 99 -2.10 -16.30 -12.36
N SER A 100 -1.26 -17.27 -12.70
CA SER A 100 -1.59 -18.69 -12.90
C SER A 100 -1.97 -19.43 -11.60
N PHE A 101 -1.47 -18.99 -10.44
CA PHE A 101 -1.52 -19.73 -9.19
C PHE A 101 -2.95 -19.98 -8.70
N ASN A 102 -3.32 -21.23 -8.42
CA ASN A 102 -4.66 -21.58 -7.94
C ASN A 102 -4.79 -21.33 -6.42
N ARG A 103 -6.03 -21.34 -5.93
CA ARG A 103 -6.35 -21.29 -4.50
C ARG A 103 -5.80 -22.49 -3.74
N MET A 104 -5.86 -23.68 -4.36
CA MET A 104 -5.34 -24.91 -3.76
C MET A 104 -3.81 -24.91 -3.75
N ASP A 105 -3.17 -24.50 -4.85
CA ASP A 105 -1.71 -24.34 -4.93
C ASP A 105 -1.16 -23.41 -3.85
N LEU A 106 -1.87 -22.31 -3.51
CA LEU A 106 -1.45 -21.45 -2.40
C LEU A 106 -1.58 -22.14 -1.04
N ARG A 107 -2.64 -22.92 -0.79
CA ARG A 107 -2.76 -23.69 0.46
C ARG A 107 -1.63 -24.71 0.59
N ASP A 108 -1.36 -25.43 -0.50
CA ASP A 108 -0.33 -26.47 -0.56
C ASP A 108 1.09 -25.88 -0.40
N TYR A 109 1.38 -24.78 -1.10
CA TYR A 109 2.64 -24.06 -1.01
C TYR A 109 2.87 -23.47 0.38
N LEU A 110 1.87 -22.83 1.00
CA LEU A 110 2.01 -22.28 2.36
C LEU A 110 2.26 -23.39 3.40
N TYR A 111 1.59 -24.54 3.26
CA TYR A 111 1.77 -25.67 4.14
C TYR A 111 3.16 -26.34 3.94
N HIS A 112 3.53 -26.70 2.72
CA HIS A 112 4.78 -27.44 2.46
C HIS A 112 6.06 -26.58 2.50
N VAL A 113 5.98 -25.26 2.23
CA VAL A 113 7.16 -24.37 2.22
C VAL A 113 7.32 -23.57 3.52
N TYR A 114 6.23 -23.28 4.24
CA TYR A 114 6.25 -22.45 5.46
C TYR A 114 5.56 -23.10 6.68
N GLY A 115 5.02 -24.32 6.58
CA GLY A 115 4.24 -24.95 7.65
C GLY A 115 2.86 -24.34 7.91
N LEU A 116 2.47 -23.29 7.17
CA LEU A 116 1.34 -22.43 7.52
C LEU A 116 0.01 -23.00 6.99
N ARG A 117 -0.88 -23.38 7.92
CA ARG A 117 -2.20 -23.96 7.64
C ARG A 117 -3.22 -22.87 7.25
N ALA A 118 -3.36 -22.61 5.95
CA ALA A 118 -4.35 -21.67 5.42
C ALA A 118 -5.75 -22.33 5.31
N PHE A 119 -6.69 -21.94 6.17
CA PHE A 119 -8.02 -22.56 6.29
C PHE A 119 -8.94 -22.14 5.14
N ASN A 120 -9.43 -20.91 5.17
CA ASN A 120 -10.15 -20.29 4.05
C ASN A 120 -9.17 -19.42 3.24
N ILE A 121 -9.42 -19.30 1.94
CA ILE A 121 -8.61 -18.49 1.03
C ILE A 121 -9.55 -17.79 0.05
N THR A 122 -9.50 -16.46 0.01
CA THR A 122 -10.26 -15.64 -0.94
C THR A 122 -9.34 -15.06 -2.01
N THR A 123 -9.85 -14.99 -3.24
CA THR A 123 -9.05 -14.74 -4.46
C THR A 123 -9.52 -13.47 -5.17
N GLN A 124 -8.64 -12.48 -5.32
CA GLN A 124 -8.92 -11.17 -5.88
C GLN A 124 -7.95 -10.89 -7.04
N LEU A 125 -8.40 -11.07 -8.29
CA LEU A 125 -7.65 -10.64 -9.47
C LEU A 125 -7.95 -9.16 -9.71
N LEU A 126 -6.94 -8.30 -9.61
CA LEU A 126 -7.13 -6.87 -9.86
C LEU A 126 -7.26 -6.59 -11.36
N HIS A 127 -8.12 -5.62 -11.70
CA HIS A 127 -8.15 -5.07 -13.04
C HIS A 127 -6.83 -4.34 -13.32
N ALA A 128 -6.37 -4.41 -14.56
CA ALA A 128 -5.22 -3.65 -15.03
C ALA A 128 -5.70 -2.34 -15.64
N PRO A 129 -5.34 -1.16 -15.08
CA PRO A 129 -5.61 0.11 -15.74
C PRO A 129 -4.84 0.21 -17.07
N TYR A 130 -5.40 0.99 -18.00
CA TYR A 130 -4.67 1.41 -19.19
C TYR A 130 -3.60 2.44 -18.81
N THR A 131 -2.38 2.24 -19.28
CA THR A 131 -1.20 3.10 -19.08
C THR A 131 -0.56 3.44 -20.43
N ARG A 132 0.32 4.44 -20.42
CA ARG A 132 1.11 4.91 -21.55
C ARG A 132 2.29 5.73 -21.00
N ASP A 133 3.47 5.55 -21.55
CA ASP A 133 4.69 6.20 -21.07
C ASP A 133 4.93 7.59 -21.70
N GLY A 134 3.90 8.13 -22.37
CA GLY A 134 3.88 9.47 -22.97
C GLY A 134 2.54 9.75 -23.65
N ASN A 135 2.41 10.92 -24.30
CA ASN A 135 1.25 11.22 -25.15
C ASN A 135 1.33 10.55 -26.53
N ALA A 136 2.53 10.28 -27.04
CA ALA A 136 2.77 9.70 -28.37
C ALA A 136 2.78 8.16 -28.41
N VAL A 137 2.77 7.48 -27.25
CA VAL A 137 2.83 6.01 -27.16
C VAL A 137 1.41 5.44 -27.06
N ALA A 138 1.15 4.34 -27.78
CA ALA A 138 -0.13 3.64 -27.72
C ALA A 138 -0.49 3.16 -26.30
N ARG A 139 -1.79 3.15 -25.98
CA ARG A 139 -2.28 2.72 -24.66
C ARG A 139 -2.23 1.20 -24.55
N TYR A 140 -1.54 0.69 -23.53
CA TYR A 140 -1.51 -0.73 -23.18
C TYR A 140 -2.10 -0.94 -21.79
N ARG A 141 -2.39 -2.20 -21.41
CA ARG A 141 -2.78 -2.54 -20.03
C ARG A 141 -1.56 -3.08 -19.28
N THR A 142 -1.45 -2.72 -18.00
CA THR A 142 -0.48 -3.31 -17.07
C THR A 142 -0.76 -4.81 -16.82
N GLY A 143 0.18 -5.52 -16.17
CA GLY A 143 -0.05 -6.90 -15.74
C GLY A 143 -1.12 -6.99 -14.66
N GLN A 144 -2.16 -7.82 -14.85
CA GLN A 144 -3.18 -8.05 -13.81
C GLN A 144 -2.57 -8.74 -12.58
N ILE A 145 -2.53 -8.02 -11.45
CA ILE A 145 -1.98 -8.52 -10.19
C ILE A 145 -3.02 -9.39 -9.47
N LYS A 146 -2.68 -10.65 -9.21
CA LYS A 146 -3.50 -11.57 -8.41
C LYS A 146 -3.13 -11.42 -6.94
N LYS A 147 -4.12 -11.14 -6.10
CA LYS A 147 -4.00 -11.10 -4.64
C LYS A 147 -4.84 -12.21 -4.03
N MET A 148 -4.35 -12.82 -2.96
CA MET A 148 -5.12 -13.80 -2.18
C MET A 148 -5.06 -13.41 -0.70
N THR A 149 -6.19 -13.51 0.00
CA THR A 149 -6.24 -13.37 1.46
C THR A 149 -6.49 -14.74 2.04
N ILE A 150 -5.74 -15.13 3.07
CA ILE A 150 -5.94 -16.38 3.81
C ILE A 150 -6.52 -16.06 5.19
N ASP A 151 -7.33 -16.97 5.72
CA ASP A 151 -7.71 -17.03 7.13
C ASP A 151 -6.86 -18.13 7.80
N MET A 152 -6.29 -17.85 8.97
CA MET A 152 -5.35 -18.72 9.70
C MET A 152 -5.65 -18.73 11.21
N THR A 153 -5.23 -19.78 11.91
CA THR A 153 -5.51 -19.97 13.35
C THR A 153 -4.75 -19.02 14.27
N GLU A 154 -3.53 -18.65 13.90
CA GLU A 154 -2.65 -17.81 14.72
C GLU A 154 -2.75 -16.33 14.28
N PRO A 155 -2.83 -15.38 15.22
CA PRO A 155 -2.88 -13.96 14.89
C PRO A 155 -1.49 -13.46 14.49
N PHE A 156 -1.38 -12.79 13.36
CA PHE A 156 -0.15 -12.15 12.91
C PHE A 156 -0.32 -10.63 12.78
N VAL A 157 0.58 -9.88 13.41
CA VAL A 157 0.69 -8.43 13.29
C VAL A 157 2.06 -8.11 12.71
N TRP A 158 2.10 -7.28 11.67
CA TRP A 158 3.37 -6.82 11.11
C TRP A 158 4.13 -5.96 12.13
N PRO A 159 5.47 -6.03 12.17
CA PRO A 159 6.26 -5.09 12.96
C PRO A 159 6.00 -3.64 12.53
N GLU A 160 6.19 -2.72 13.48
CA GLU A 160 6.08 -1.28 13.25
C GLU A 160 7.08 -0.80 12.19
N GLU A 161 6.74 0.29 11.50
CA GLU A 161 7.68 0.89 10.55
C GLU A 161 8.77 1.67 11.29
N PRO A 162 10.06 1.41 11.04
CA PRO A 162 11.12 2.12 11.72
C PRO A 162 11.06 3.61 11.40
N LYS A 163 11.25 4.44 12.43
CA LYS A 163 11.28 5.91 12.32
C LYS A 163 12.33 6.38 11.30
N ASN A 164 13.50 5.75 11.31
CA ASN A 164 14.63 6.07 10.43
C ASN A 164 14.50 5.37 9.07
N LYS A 165 13.75 5.97 8.13
CA LYS A 165 13.45 5.39 6.81
C LYS A 165 14.56 5.54 5.76
N ASN A 166 15.75 6.00 6.15
CA ASN A 166 16.88 6.29 5.26
C ASN A 166 17.24 5.11 4.35
N LYS A 167 17.23 3.85 4.85
CA LYS A 167 17.52 2.64 4.04
C LYS A 167 16.58 2.43 2.85
N TRP A 168 15.38 3.04 2.86
CA TRP A 168 14.42 2.99 1.76
C TRP A 168 14.47 4.21 0.84
N ASN A 169 15.26 5.25 1.17
CA ASN A 169 15.45 6.48 0.37
C ASN A 169 14.14 7.15 -0.12
N VAL A 170 13.04 6.98 0.63
CA VAL A 170 11.69 7.39 0.20
C VAL A 170 11.60 8.88 -0.10
N GLN A 171 12.31 9.72 0.65
CA GLN A 171 12.33 11.16 0.41
C GLN A 171 13.10 11.50 -0.86
N PHE A 172 14.30 10.93 -1.07
CA PHE A 172 15.10 11.12 -2.28
C PHE A 172 14.32 10.77 -3.56
N PHE A 173 13.57 9.66 -3.57
CA PHE A 173 12.74 9.30 -4.73
C PHE A 173 11.55 10.25 -4.96
N LYS A 174 11.00 10.87 -3.91
CA LYS A 174 9.99 11.94 -4.06
C LYS A 174 10.63 13.20 -4.63
N ASP A 175 11.76 13.63 -4.07
CA ASP A 175 12.47 14.85 -4.49
C ASP A 175 12.94 14.74 -5.94
N LEU A 176 13.44 13.56 -6.35
CA LEU A 176 13.80 13.26 -7.74
C LEU A 176 12.58 13.36 -8.69
N LYS A 177 11.40 12.89 -8.26
CA LYS A 177 10.16 13.00 -9.03
C LYS A 177 9.71 14.45 -9.15
N THR A 178 9.68 15.20 -8.05
CA THR A 178 9.38 16.64 -8.01
C THR A 178 10.35 17.41 -8.90
N TYR A 179 11.65 17.14 -8.83
CA TYR A 179 12.68 17.77 -9.68
C TYR A 179 12.45 17.50 -11.17
N SER A 180 12.05 16.27 -11.54
CA SER A 180 11.69 15.90 -12.91
C SER A 180 10.45 16.67 -13.41
N GLU A 181 9.46 16.88 -12.54
CA GLU A 181 8.26 17.65 -12.84
C GLU A 181 8.56 19.17 -12.92
N GLU A 182 9.40 19.69 -12.03
CA GLU A 182 9.87 21.09 -12.07
C GLU A 182 10.69 21.39 -13.33
N ARG A 183 11.51 20.44 -13.81
CA ARG A 183 12.28 20.58 -15.05
C ARG A 183 11.42 20.65 -16.32
N GLN A 184 10.16 20.20 -16.27
CA GLN A 184 9.22 20.26 -17.40
C GLN A 184 8.43 21.59 -17.47
N GLN A 185 8.67 22.54 -16.56
CA GLN A 185 7.95 23.81 -16.53
C GLN A 185 8.21 24.71 -17.76
N VAL A 186 7.16 25.46 -18.16
CA VAL A 186 7.13 26.28 -19.38
C VAL A 186 6.99 27.76 -19.02
N GLY A 187 7.48 28.64 -19.91
CA GLY A 187 7.42 30.09 -19.72
C GLY A 187 8.21 30.57 -18.49
N SER A 188 7.70 31.61 -17.83
CA SER A 188 8.34 32.24 -16.66
C SER A 188 8.48 31.33 -15.44
N ASN A 189 7.77 30.20 -15.38
CA ASN A 189 7.90 29.23 -14.29
C ASN A 189 9.31 28.63 -14.22
N LYS A 190 10.06 28.59 -15.33
CA LYS A 190 11.49 28.23 -15.37
C LYS A 190 12.39 29.11 -14.49
N PHE A 191 11.90 30.27 -14.06
CA PHE A 191 12.60 31.24 -13.21
C PHE A 191 12.14 31.22 -11.75
N LYS A 192 11.15 30.38 -11.41
CA LYS A 192 10.71 30.12 -10.04
C LYS A 192 11.78 29.26 -9.33
N PRO A 193 12.17 29.57 -8.08
CA PRO A 193 13.07 28.70 -7.32
C PRO A 193 12.47 27.29 -7.16
N GLY A 194 13.30 26.27 -7.39
CA GLY A 194 12.90 24.86 -7.24
C GLY A 194 12.60 24.47 -5.79
N THR A 195 11.69 23.52 -5.61
CA THR A 195 11.25 23.00 -4.30
C THR A 195 12.00 21.72 -3.94
N ALA A 196 12.37 20.92 -4.94
CA ALA A 196 13.08 19.65 -4.73
C ALA A 196 14.44 19.86 -4.04
N PHE A 197 14.86 18.87 -3.24
CA PHE A 197 16.15 18.89 -2.51
C PHE A 197 16.37 20.19 -1.70
N ASN A 198 15.30 20.71 -1.08
CA ASN A 198 15.27 21.98 -0.35
C ASN A 198 15.76 23.20 -1.17
N GLY A 199 15.63 23.17 -2.50
CA GLY A 199 16.10 24.22 -3.40
C GLY A 199 17.62 24.26 -3.60
N ALA A 200 18.37 23.32 -3.03
CA ALA A 200 19.82 23.19 -3.26
C ALA A 200 20.14 22.71 -4.69
N LEU A 201 19.19 22.05 -5.36
CA LEU A 201 19.31 21.57 -6.73
C LEU A 201 18.06 21.95 -7.53
N GLY A 202 18.16 22.93 -8.44
CA GLY A 202 17.03 23.37 -9.25
C GLY A 202 17.31 24.65 -10.01
N PRO A 203 16.28 25.26 -10.63
CA PRO A 203 16.33 26.66 -11.02
C PRO A 203 16.50 27.51 -9.75
N TYR A 204 17.51 28.39 -9.74
CA TYR A 204 17.75 29.30 -8.63
C TYR A 204 16.97 30.60 -8.83
N LYS A 205 16.62 31.28 -7.72
CA LYS A 205 16.04 32.62 -7.77
C LYS A 205 17.00 33.57 -8.53
N HIS A 206 16.47 34.40 -9.41
CA HIS A 206 17.25 35.42 -10.10
C HIS A 206 17.94 36.37 -9.11
N LYS A 207 19.16 36.78 -9.46
CA LYS A 207 19.88 37.85 -8.78
C LYS A 207 19.11 39.17 -8.96
N ALA A 208 19.31 40.12 -8.05
CA ALA A 208 18.82 41.47 -8.25
C ALA A 208 19.58 42.11 -9.44
N GLU A 209 18.88 42.35 -10.55
CA GLU A 209 19.41 42.99 -11.75
C GLU A 209 18.59 44.26 -12.05
N PRO A 210 19.24 45.41 -12.34
CA PRO A 210 18.53 46.60 -12.82
C PRO A 210 17.99 46.37 -14.24
N PHE A 211 16.92 47.09 -14.61
CA PHE A 211 16.34 46.99 -15.94
C PHE A 211 17.28 47.61 -16.99
N ILE A 212 17.92 46.78 -17.81
CA ILE A 212 18.78 47.21 -18.93
C ILE A 212 18.29 46.54 -20.24
N PRO A 213 17.82 47.31 -21.23
CA PRO A 213 17.34 46.75 -22.50
C PRO A 213 18.41 45.93 -23.25
N LYS A 214 18.02 44.76 -23.79
CA LYS A 214 18.94 43.79 -24.40
C LYS A 214 19.78 44.34 -25.56
N LYS A 215 19.24 45.26 -26.36
CA LYS A 215 19.96 45.93 -27.47
C LYS A 215 21.04 46.86 -26.92
N LEU A 216 20.64 47.84 -26.11
CA LEU A 216 21.52 48.80 -25.42
C LEU A 216 22.63 48.09 -24.61
N LYS A 217 22.31 47.01 -23.87
CA LYS A 217 23.32 46.21 -23.15
C LYS A 217 24.40 45.66 -24.09
N ARG A 218 24.03 45.18 -25.28
CA ARG A 218 24.96 44.67 -26.30
C ARG A 218 25.79 45.79 -26.92
N GLU A 219 25.18 46.92 -27.24
CA GLU A 219 25.86 48.09 -27.81
C GLU A 219 26.90 48.68 -26.85
N LEU A 220 26.56 48.85 -25.56
CA LEU A 220 27.49 49.31 -24.54
C LEU A 220 28.63 48.31 -24.28
N LEU A 221 28.36 47.01 -24.28
CA LEU A 221 29.42 46.00 -24.14
C LEU A 221 30.37 46.01 -25.34
N ASN A 222 29.85 46.07 -26.57
CA ASN A 222 30.66 46.18 -27.78
C ASN A 222 31.52 47.46 -27.76
N LYS A 223 30.95 48.60 -27.36
CA LYS A 223 31.70 49.87 -27.23
C LYS A 223 32.77 49.78 -26.14
N LYS A 224 32.48 49.18 -24.99
CA LYS A 224 33.46 48.96 -23.92
C LYS A 224 34.62 48.08 -24.36
N VAL A 225 34.35 46.98 -25.07
CA VAL A 225 35.40 46.09 -25.61
C VAL A 225 36.25 46.83 -26.63
N LYS A 226 35.64 47.58 -27.57
CA LYS A 226 36.39 48.37 -28.55
C LYS A 226 37.30 49.41 -27.88
N VAL A 227 36.77 50.20 -26.93
CA VAL A 227 37.57 51.20 -26.20
C VAL A 227 38.72 50.53 -25.45
N LYS A 228 38.47 49.42 -24.72
CA LYS A 228 39.55 48.69 -24.04
C LYS A 228 40.63 48.23 -25.03
N SER A 229 40.27 47.66 -26.18
CA SER A 229 41.25 47.25 -27.19
C SER A 229 42.01 48.40 -27.88
N GLN A 230 41.54 49.64 -27.71
CA GLN A 230 42.28 50.83 -28.16
C GLN A 230 43.22 51.34 -27.05
N THR A 231 42.80 51.29 -25.78
CA THR A 231 43.66 51.58 -24.61
C THR A 231 44.77 50.55 -24.46
N ASP A 232 44.44 49.26 -24.43
CA ASP A 232 45.43 48.17 -24.37
C ASP A 232 46.54 48.35 -25.44
N ARG A 233 46.15 48.82 -26.64
CA ARG A 233 47.05 49.10 -27.75
C ARG A 233 47.82 50.43 -27.65
N SER A 234 47.30 51.47 -26.98
CA SER A 234 48.10 52.66 -26.68
C SER A 234 49.14 52.33 -25.62
N ASP A 235 48.74 51.59 -24.59
CA ASP A 235 49.61 51.16 -23.50
C ASP A 235 50.76 50.27 -24.02
N ASP A 236 50.46 49.35 -24.96
CA ASP A 236 51.47 48.56 -25.69
C ASP A 236 52.46 49.45 -26.48
N VAL A 237 52.00 50.54 -27.10
CA VAL A 237 52.85 51.46 -27.87
C VAL A 237 53.71 52.32 -26.95
N GLU A 238 53.15 52.89 -25.89
CA GLU A 238 53.89 53.66 -24.88
C GLU A 238 54.99 52.81 -24.21
N LEU A 239 54.73 51.51 -23.98
CA LEU A 239 55.73 50.56 -23.49
C LEU A 239 56.86 50.31 -24.50
N ILE A 240 56.55 50.24 -25.80
CA ILE A 240 57.55 50.06 -26.87
C ILE A 240 58.40 51.34 -27.03
N GLU A 241 57.79 52.52 -27.10
CA GLU A 241 58.49 53.81 -27.21
C GLU A 241 59.45 54.00 -26.04
N LYS A 242 58.96 53.78 -24.81
CA LYS A 242 59.75 53.83 -23.58
C LYS A 242 60.88 52.80 -23.52
N HIS A 243 60.73 51.64 -24.16
CA HIS A 243 61.80 50.63 -24.23
C HIS A 243 62.86 50.96 -25.29
N LEU A 244 62.46 51.60 -26.39
CA LEU A 244 63.35 52.06 -27.46
C LEU A 244 64.09 53.37 -27.12
N GLY A 245 63.60 54.13 -26.13
CA GLY A 245 64.21 55.38 -25.69
C GLY A 245 63.91 56.57 -26.61
N LEU A 246 62.71 56.57 -27.21
CA LEU A 246 62.16 57.66 -28.03
C LEU A 246 61.38 58.67 -27.18
#